data_AF-A0A8C9QW54-F1
#
_entry.id   AF-A0A8C9QW54-F1
#
_cell.length_a   1.000
_cell.length_b   1.000
_cell.length_c   1.000
_cell.angle_alpha   90.00
_cell.angle_beta   90.00
_cell.angle_gamma   90.00
#
_symmetry.space_group_name_H-M   'P 1'
#
loop_
_entity.id
_entity.type
_entity.pdbx_description
1 polymer ?
#
loop_
_entity_poly.entity_id
_entity_poly.type
_entity_poly.pdbx_seq_one_letter_code
_entity_poly.pdbx_strand_id
1 'polypeptide(L)'
;MSLTDMLSVALQYHEKESLAWMILHSLYQARIVSHANTGVLKRMEWLLELMGYIRNVAYQSTPIQNVALDEALDFLLLIFAVAVVAWGDHEAPLLLGLSASWLPWHQENGLAGPESSFLGRSPMHKVSLQEALTILPSSMLLLLQKEPWKEQTQKFIDWLFSIMESPKEALSAKSKDLLKATLLSLRVLPEFKKKAVWTRAYGW
;
A
#
# COMPACT_ATOMS: atom_id res chain seq x y z
N MET A 1 -15.27 -9.20 -11.16
CA MET A 1 -14.54 -7.94 -11.35
C MET A 1 -13.11 -8.20 -10.91
N SER A 2 -12.14 -8.02 -11.80
CA SER A 2 -10.73 -8.23 -11.45
C SER A 2 -10.18 -7.05 -10.63
N LEU A 3 -9.06 -7.23 -9.92
CA LEU A 3 -8.41 -6.15 -9.17
C LEU A 3 -8.04 -4.98 -10.10
N THR A 4 -7.57 -5.30 -11.30
CA THR A 4 -7.19 -4.30 -12.30
C THR A 4 -8.39 -3.48 -12.77
N ASP A 5 -9.55 -4.10 -12.96
CA ASP A 5 -10.80 -3.37 -13.27
C ASP A 5 -11.16 -2.40 -12.15
N MET A 6 -11.11 -2.86 -10.88
CA MET A 6 -11.39 -2.02 -9.71
C MET A 6 -10.43 -0.82 -9.64
N LEU A 7 -9.13 -1.05 -9.80
CA LEU A 7 -8.11 -0.01 -9.71
C LEU A 7 -8.20 0.98 -10.87
N SER A 8 -8.56 0.52 -12.07
CA SER A 8 -8.75 1.40 -13.24
C SER A 8 -9.86 2.43 -13.03
N VAL A 9 -10.93 2.04 -12.32
CA VAL A 9 -12.03 2.92 -11.93
C VAL A 9 -11.61 3.80 -10.75
N ALA A 10 -10.92 3.23 -9.76
CA ALA A 10 -10.42 3.96 -8.58
C ALA A 10 -9.48 5.11 -8.96
N LEU A 11 -8.64 4.91 -9.98
CA LEU A 11 -7.72 5.93 -10.50
C LEU A 11 -8.46 7.18 -11.02
N GLN A 12 -9.63 6.99 -11.64
CA GLN A 12 -10.44 8.07 -12.19
C GLN A 12 -11.31 8.78 -11.14
N TYR A 13 -11.37 8.24 -9.92
CA TYR A 13 -12.16 8.82 -8.84
C TYR A 13 -11.50 10.09 -8.30
N HIS A 14 -12.31 11.11 -7.99
CA HIS A 14 -11.83 12.41 -7.54
C HIS A 14 -11.48 12.43 -6.05
N GLU A 15 -12.22 11.73 -5.18
CA GLU A 15 -11.90 11.64 -3.74
C GLU A 15 -10.94 10.47 -3.44
N LYS A 16 -9.75 10.49 -4.06
CA LYS A 16 -8.74 9.42 -3.94
C LYS A 16 -8.35 9.14 -2.49
N GLU A 17 -8.19 10.17 -1.67
CA GLU A 17 -7.83 10.01 -0.25
C GLU A 17 -8.92 9.25 0.52
N SER A 18 -10.19 9.65 0.37
CA SER A 18 -11.31 8.95 1.02
C SER A 18 -11.39 7.50 0.56
N LEU A 19 -11.19 7.24 -0.74
CA LEU A 19 -11.16 5.89 -1.29
C LEU A 19 -10.01 5.05 -0.74
N ALA A 20 -8.79 5.60 -0.69
CA ALA A 20 -7.63 4.91 -0.14
C ALA A 20 -7.82 4.57 1.35
N TRP A 21 -8.45 5.45 2.13
CA TRP A 21 -8.77 5.20 3.52
C TRP A 21 -9.79 4.07 3.69
N MET A 22 -10.85 4.06 2.86
CA MET A 22 -11.82 2.95 2.84
C MET A 22 -11.17 1.63 2.44
N ILE A 23 -10.23 1.65 1.48
CA ILE A 23 -9.45 0.48 1.09
C ILE A 23 -8.58 0.01 2.26
N LEU A 24 -7.88 0.89 2.96
CA LEU A 24 -7.08 0.55 4.15
C LEU A 24 -7.92 -0.19 5.20
N HIS A 25 -9.09 0.36 5.55
CA HIS A 25 -10.04 -0.31 6.46
C HIS A 25 -10.48 -1.68 5.93
N SER A 26 -10.80 -1.77 4.64
CA SER A 26 -11.23 -3.04 4.02
C SER A 26 -10.13 -4.11 4.07
N LEU A 27 -8.88 -3.73 3.80
CA LEU A 27 -7.73 -4.64 3.82
C LEU A 27 -7.40 -5.08 5.25
N TYR A 28 -7.54 -4.18 6.23
CA TYR A 28 -7.41 -4.53 7.65
C TYR A 28 -8.49 -5.51 8.09
N GLN A 29 -9.74 -5.30 7.68
CA GLN A 29 -10.85 -6.21 7.97
C GLN A 29 -10.66 -7.57 7.31
N ALA A 30 -10.17 -7.60 6.07
CA ALA A 30 -9.79 -8.82 5.36
C ALA A 30 -8.62 -9.56 6.03
N ARG A 31 -7.99 -9.02 7.06
CA ARG A 31 -7.04 -9.77 7.89
C ARG A 31 -7.69 -10.40 9.12
N ILE A 32 -8.68 -9.73 9.72
CA ILE A 32 -9.29 -10.12 10.99
C ILE A 32 -10.41 -11.14 10.74
N VAL A 33 -11.18 -10.96 9.68
CA VAL A 33 -12.33 -11.81 9.37
C VAL A 33 -11.85 -13.13 8.77
N SER A 34 -12.26 -14.24 9.39
CA SER A 34 -12.04 -15.58 8.86
C SER A 34 -13.02 -15.87 7.72
N HIS A 35 -12.51 -15.95 6.50
CA HIS A 35 -13.28 -16.25 5.30
C HIS A 35 -12.39 -16.93 4.24
N ALA A 36 -12.97 -17.73 3.35
CA ALA A 36 -12.22 -18.46 2.31
C ALA A 36 -11.39 -17.54 1.39
N ASN A 37 -11.81 -16.28 1.25
CA ASN A 37 -11.17 -15.28 0.40
C ASN A 37 -10.24 -14.30 1.14
N THR A 38 -10.10 -14.42 2.47
CA THR A 38 -9.31 -13.50 3.30
C THR A 38 -8.04 -14.14 3.88
N GLY A 39 -7.81 -15.43 3.56
CA GLY A 39 -6.61 -16.17 3.93
C GLY A 39 -5.32 -15.50 3.46
N VAL A 40 -4.21 -15.80 4.13
CA VAL A 40 -2.90 -15.17 3.85
C VAL A 40 -2.45 -15.37 2.40
N LEU A 41 -2.72 -16.54 1.80
CA LEU A 41 -2.41 -16.81 0.40
C LEU A 41 -3.20 -15.89 -0.55
N LYS A 42 -4.47 -15.61 -0.25
CA LYS A 42 -5.29 -14.70 -1.06
C LYS A 42 -4.83 -13.26 -0.95
N ARG A 43 -4.44 -12.82 0.25
CA ARG A 43 -3.82 -11.51 0.46
C ARG A 43 -2.49 -11.39 -0.29
N MET A 44 -1.70 -12.47 -0.33
CA MET A 44 -0.45 -12.52 -1.08
C MET A 44 -0.67 -12.48 -2.59
N GLU A 45 -1.58 -13.29 -3.13
CA GLU A 45 -2.00 -13.23 -4.54
C GLU A 45 -2.42 -11.81 -4.93
N TRP A 46 -3.26 -11.18 -4.10
CA TRP A 46 -3.74 -9.81 -4.32
C TRP A 46 -2.61 -8.78 -4.35
N LEU A 47 -1.66 -8.84 -3.41
CA LEU A 47 -0.53 -7.89 -3.37
C LEU A 47 0.41 -8.07 -4.56
N LEU A 48 0.65 -9.32 -4.96
CA LEU A 48 1.47 -9.65 -6.13
C LEU A 48 0.80 -9.19 -7.44
N GLU A 49 -0.52 -9.29 -7.54
CA GLU A 49 -1.29 -8.75 -8.67
C GLU A 49 -1.18 -7.22 -8.72
N LEU A 50 -1.34 -6.53 -7.57
CA LEU A 50 -1.16 -5.09 -7.46
C LEU A 50 0.25 -4.65 -7.90
N MET A 51 1.30 -5.34 -7.43
CA MET A 51 2.68 -5.09 -7.85
C MET A 51 2.83 -5.20 -9.38
N GLY A 52 2.26 -6.25 -9.97
CA GLY A 52 2.25 -6.44 -11.42
C GLY A 52 1.56 -5.29 -12.16
N TYR A 53 0.40 -4.85 -11.66
CA TYR A 53 -0.35 -3.74 -12.22
C TYR A 53 0.41 -2.41 -12.15
N ILE A 54 0.99 -2.07 -10.98
CA ILE A 54 1.83 -0.87 -10.80
C ILE A 54 2.97 -0.85 -11.79
N ARG A 55 3.66 -1.99 -11.98
CA ARG A 55 4.74 -2.10 -12.95
C ARG A 55 4.24 -1.85 -14.37
N ASN A 56 3.12 -2.45 -14.76
CA ASN A 56 2.58 -2.26 -16.10
C ASN A 56 2.18 -0.80 -16.37
N VAL A 57 1.64 -0.10 -15.36
CA VAL A 57 1.38 1.34 -15.43
C VAL A 57 2.68 2.14 -15.55
N ALA A 58 3.68 1.86 -14.71
CA ALA A 58 4.94 2.60 -14.70
C ALA A 58 5.72 2.49 -16.02
N TYR A 59 5.65 1.34 -16.68
CA TYR A 59 6.21 1.11 -18.01
C TYR A 59 5.24 1.42 -19.16
N GLN A 60 4.08 2.03 -18.86
CA GLN A 60 3.06 2.44 -19.83
C GLN A 60 2.53 1.30 -20.72
N SER A 61 2.70 0.05 -20.28
CA SER A 61 2.11 -1.13 -20.92
C SER A 61 0.60 -1.24 -20.65
N THR A 62 0.13 -0.56 -19.60
CA THR A 62 -1.29 -0.33 -19.33
C THR A 62 -1.55 1.18 -19.42
N PRO A 63 -2.24 1.66 -20.48
CA PRO A 63 -2.50 3.08 -20.64
C PRO A 63 -3.50 3.56 -19.58
N ILE A 64 -3.24 4.73 -19.02
CA ILE A 64 -4.14 5.41 -18.10
C ILE A 64 -4.83 6.55 -18.86
N GLN A 65 -6.15 6.65 -18.68
CA GLN A 65 -6.96 7.71 -19.25
C GLN A 65 -7.31 8.71 -18.14
N ASN A 66 -7.35 10.00 -18.49
CA ASN A 66 -7.88 11.08 -17.64
C ASN A 66 -7.13 11.37 -16.33
N VAL A 67 -5.93 10.80 -16.12
CA VAL A 67 -5.08 11.04 -14.93
C VAL A 67 -3.62 11.10 -15.36
N ALA A 68 -2.84 12.00 -14.76
CA ALA A 68 -1.41 12.07 -15.00
C ALA A 68 -0.71 10.79 -14.49
N LEU A 69 0.37 10.36 -15.17
CA LEU A 69 1.05 9.10 -14.86
C LEU A 69 1.63 9.08 -13.44
N ASP A 70 2.22 10.19 -13.01
CA ASP A 70 2.80 10.36 -11.68
C ASP A 70 1.72 10.35 -10.59
N GLU A 71 0.61 11.06 -10.79
CA GLU A 71 -0.54 11.04 -9.87
C GLU A 71 -1.13 9.63 -9.73
N ALA A 72 -1.26 8.93 -10.85
CA ALA A 72 -1.74 7.56 -10.85
C ALA A 72 -0.80 6.61 -10.09
N LEU A 73 0.51 6.71 -10.33
CA LEU A 73 1.49 5.89 -9.63
C LEU A 73 1.58 6.23 -8.14
N ASP A 74 1.51 7.50 -7.76
CA ASP A 74 1.47 7.92 -6.36
C ASP A 74 0.25 7.33 -5.64
N PHE A 75 -0.91 7.32 -6.29
CA PHE A 75 -2.10 6.66 -5.74
C PHE A 75 -1.94 5.15 -5.61
N LEU A 76 -1.44 4.47 -6.64
CA LEU A 76 -1.26 3.01 -6.58
C LEU A 76 -0.20 2.60 -5.54
N LEU A 77 0.86 3.39 -5.37
CA LEU A 77 1.85 3.21 -4.31
C LEU A 77 1.26 3.44 -2.92
N LEU A 78 0.32 4.37 -2.78
CA LEU A 78 -0.46 4.51 -1.55
C LEU A 78 -1.31 3.25 -1.29
N ILE A 79 -1.99 2.70 -2.30
CA ILE A 79 -2.75 1.44 -2.17
C ILE A 79 -1.83 0.27 -1.78
N PHE A 80 -0.63 0.21 -2.34
CA PHE A 80 0.39 -0.77 -1.97
C PHE A 80 0.82 -0.58 -0.51
N ALA A 81 1.08 0.66 -0.09
CA ALA A 81 1.50 0.95 1.28
C ALA A 81 0.44 0.54 2.30
N VAL A 82 -0.83 0.92 2.10
CA VAL A 82 -1.92 0.56 3.01
C VAL A 82 -2.13 -0.95 3.10
N ALA A 83 -1.92 -1.71 2.02
CA ALA A 83 -1.98 -3.16 2.04
C ALA A 83 -0.85 -3.78 2.87
N VAL A 84 0.39 -3.33 2.65
CA VAL A 84 1.56 -3.78 3.41
C VAL A 84 1.42 -3.43 4.89
N VAL A 85 0.91 -2.24 5.21
CA VAL A 85 0.65 -1.82 6.59
C VAL A 85 -0.45 -2.66 7.24
N ALA A 86 -1.58 -2.88 6.55
CA ALA A 86 -2.69 -3.67 7.06
C ALA A 86 -2.29 -5.12 7.40
N TRP A 87 -1.38 -5.71 6.61
CA TRP A 87 -1.02 -7.12 6.68
C TRP A 87 0.34 -7.41 7.32
N GLY A 88 1.24 -6.42 7.34
CA GLY A 88 2.63 -6.56 7.80
C GLY A 88 2.72 -6.82 9.30
N ASP A 89 1.91 -6.14 10.12
CA ASP A 89 1.82 -6.42 11.55
C ASP A 89 0.53 -5.94 12.21
N HIS A 90 0.19 -6.45 13.40
CA HIS A 90 -1.03 -6.11 14.14
C HIS A 90 -1.01 -4.72 14.76
N GLU A 91 0.16 -4.19 15.14
CA GLU A 91 0.27 -2.92 15.86
C GLU A 91 0.05 -1.71 14.95
N ALA A 92 0.65 -1.72 13.76
CA ALA A 92 0.63 -0.57 12.84
C ALA A 92 -0.81 -0.12 12.49
N PRO A 93 -1.75 -1.01 12.09
CA PRO A 93 -3.16 -0.65 11.91
C PRO A 93 -3.79 0.06 13.12
N LEU A 94 -3.51 -0.42 14.33
CA LEU A 94 -4.08 0.14 15.56
C LEU A 94 -3.51 1.53 15.85
N LEU A 95 -2.22 1.73 15.62
CA LEU A 95 -1.56 3.05 15.74
C LEU A 95 -2.12 4.07 14.75
N LEU A 96 -2.61 3.62 13.59
CA LEU A 96 -3.30 4.46 12.60
C LEU A 96 -4.76 4.75 12.94
N GLY A 97 -5.26 4.23 14.08
CA GLY A 97 -6.65 4.40 14.52
C GLY A 97 -7.65 3.46 13.84
N LEU A 98 -7.17 2.38 13.19
CA LEU A 98 -8.07 1.39 12.59
C LEU A 98 -8.69 0.51 13.67
N SER A 99 -9.96 0.16 13.47
CA SER A 99 -10.71 -0.67 14.40
C SER A 99 -11.35 -1.86 13.68
N ALA A 100 -11.71 -2.88 14.47
CA ALA A 100 -12.40 -4.08 13.99
C ALA A 100 -13.87 -3.80 13.60
N SER A 101 -14.40 -2.59 13.80
CA SER A 101 -15.76 -2.20 13.44
C SER A 101 -15.77 -1.01 12.48
N TRP A 102 -16.47 -1.12 11.35
CA TRP A 102 -16.72 0.02 10.45
C TRP A 102 -17.61 1.10 11.06
N LEU A 103 -18.39 0.74 12.08
CA LEU A 103 -19.28 1.67 12.76
C LEU A 103 -18.44 2.64 13.59
N PRO A 104 -18.71 3.96 13.50
CA PRO A 104 -18.07 4.91 14.38
C PRO A 104 -18.43 4.54 15.82
N TRP A 105 -17.42 4.36 16.67
CA TRP A 105 -17.58 4.21 18.12
C TRP A 105 -18.27 5.46 18.75
N HIS A 106 -18.49 6.51 17.97
CA HIS A 106 -19.14 7.74 18.38
C HIS A 106 -20.68 7.61 18.45
N GLN A 107 -21.16 6.71 19.31
CA GLN A 107 -22.50 6.80 19.90
C GLN A 107 -22.43 6.93 21.44
N GLU A 108 -21.35 7.49 21.98
CA GLU A 108 -21.31 7.87 23.40
C GLU A 108 -21.53 9.38 23.55
N ASN A 109 -22.79 9.73 23.78
CA ASN A 109 -23.24 10.85 24.61
C ASN A 109 -22.55 12.22 24.42
N GLY A 110 -23.10 13.06 23.52
CA GLY A 110 -22.92 14.50 23.63
C GLY A 110 -23.08 15.30 22.33
N LEU A 111 -24.22 15.98 22.19
CA LEU A 111 -24.46 17.29 21.53
C LEU A 111 -23.86 17.60 20.13
N ALA A 112 -23.22 16.67 19.42
CA ALA A 112 -22.79 16.87 18.05
C ALA A 112 -23.98 16.65 17.09
N GLY A 113 -24.34 17.69 16.35
CA GLY A 113 -25.44 17.68 15.38
C GLY A 113 -25.27 16.68 14.23
N PRO A 114 -26.21 16.66 13.26
CA PRO A 114 -26.34 15.61 12.24
C PRO A 114 -25.29 15.67 11.12
N GLU A 115 -24.09 16.19 11.41
CA GLU A 115 -22.94 15.99 10.53
C GLU A 115 -22.36 14.61 10.82
N SER A 116 -23.08 13.58 10.35
CA SER A 116 -22.48 12.29 10.08
C SER A 116 -21.32 12.55 9.12
N SER A 117 -20.10 12.73 9.64
CA SER A 117 -18.93 12.92 8.80
C SER A 117 -18.86 11.72 7.86
N PHE A 118 -19.14 11.94 6.57
CA PHE A 118 -19.16 10.87 5.59
C PHE A 118 -17.83 10.11 5.68
N LEU A 119 -17.91 8.77 5.67
CA LEU A 119 -16.76 7.88 5.77
C LEU A 119 -15.63 8.38 4.84
N GLY A 120 -14.40 8.44 5.35
CA GLY A 120 -13.27 8.91 4.55
C GLY A 120 -13.10 10.44 4.45
N ARG A 121 -13.94 11.28 5.06
CA ARG A 121 -13.81 12.76 4.97
C ARG A 121 -13.26 13.48 6.21
N SER A 122 -12.94 12.76 7.29
CA SER A 122 -12.26 13.35 8.44
C SER A 122 -10.82 13.74 8.09
N PRO A 123 -10.32 14.91 8.53
CA PRO A 123 -8.91 15.27 8.41
C PRO A 123 -7.96 14.22 8.99
N MET A 124 -8.38 13.49 10.02
CA MET A 124 -7.61 12.40 10.63
C MET A 124 -7.36 11.25 9.64
N HIS A 125 -8.28 10.99 8.71
CA HIS A 125 -8.13 9.92 7.72
C HIS A 125 -6.96 10.20 6.76
N LYS A 126 -6.77 11.46 6.38
CA LYS A 126 -5.62 11.90 5.57
C LYS A 126 -4.32 11.70 6.32
N VAL A 127 -4.29 12.01 7.62
CA VAL A 127 -3.12 11.77 8.48
C VAL A 127 -2.81 10.27 8.54
N SER A 128 -3.81 9.41 8.78
CA SER A 128 -3.61 7.95 8.78
C SER A 128 -3.00 7.43 7.48
N LEU A 129 -3.40 7.98 6.32
CA LEU A 129 -2.82 7.62 5.02
C LEU A 129 -1.39 8.11 4.84
N GLN A 130 -1.07 9.31 5.31
CA GLN A 130 0.30 9.83 5.31
C GLN A 130 1.20 8.97 6.21
N GLU A 131 0.74 8.63 7.41
CA GLU A 131 1.45 7.75 8.31
C GLU A 131 1.62 6.33 7.74
N ALA A 132 0.64 5.81 7.00
CA ALA A 132 0.79 4.54 6.29
C ALA A 132 1.96 4.55 5.29
N LEU A 133 2.19 5.67 4.58
CA LEU A 133 3.38 5.83 3.75
C LEU A 133 4.65 5.91 4.60
N THR A 134 4.64 6.67 5.70
CA THR A 134 5.80 6.84 6.60
C THR A 134 6.27 5.50 7.17
N ILE A 135 5.35 4.62 7.57
CA ILE A 135 5.69 3.33 8.23
C ILE A 135 5.89 2.17 7.25
N LEU A 136 5.65 2.38 5.94
CA LEU A 136 5.83 1.36 4.90
C LEU A 136 7.20 0.65 4.99
N PRO A 137 8.35 1.34 5.16
CA PRO A 137 9.64 0.66 5.23
C PRO A 137 9.73 -0.39 6.34
N SER A 138 9.24 -0.07 7.54
CA SER A 138 9.19 -1.02 8.66
C SER A 138 8.14 -2.12 8.45
N SER A 139 6.94 -1.78 7.96
CA SER A 139 5.88 -2.76 7.73
C SER A 139 6.24 -3.76 6.65
N MET A 140 6.97 -3.33 5.60
CA MET A 140 7.49 -4.22 4.56
C MET A 140 8.47 -5.25 5.13
N LEU A 141 9.40 -4.80 5.97
CA LEU A 141 10.35 -5.70 6.62
C LEU A 141 9.63 -6.75 7.46
N LEU A 142 8.65 -6.32 8.28
CA LEU A 142 7.86 -7.23 9.12
C LEU A 142 7.01 -8.21 8.30
N LEU A 143 6.44 -7.76 7.17
CA LEU A 143 5.69 -8.61 6.26
C LEU A 143 6.58 -9.73 5.71
N LEU A 144 7.74 -9.38 5.15
CA LEU A 144 8.64 -10.31 4.47
C LEU A 144 9.40 -11.25 5.42
N GLN A 145 9.31 -11.07 6.74
CA GLN A 145 9.84 -12.01 7.72
C GLN A 145 8.87 -13.14 8.08
N LYS A 146 7.60 -13.03 7.67
CA LYS A 146 6.52 -13.97 8.04
C LYS A 146 6.24 -14.94 6.89
N GLU A 147 5.94 -16.19 7.20
CA GLU A 147 5.43 -17.12 6.19
C GLU A 147 3.99 -16.76 5.79
N PRO A 148 3.60 -16.90 4.50
CA PRO A 148 4.39 -17.35 3.35
C PRO A 148 5.11 -16.23 2.59
N TRP A 149 5.07 -14.99 3.10
CA TRP A 149 5.65 -13.81 2.43
C TRP A 149 7.16 -13.90 2.28
N LYS A 150 7.83 -14.55 3.23
CA LYS A 150 9.28 -14.74 3.23
C LYS A 150 9.78 -15.39 1.94
N GLU A 151 9.06 -16.37 1.40
CA GLU A 151 9.40 -17.01 0.12
C GLU A 151 9.34 -16.04 -1.08
N GLN A 152 8.60 -14.93 -0.95
CA GLN A 152 8.47 -13.89 -1.98
C GLN A 152 9.49 -12.76 -1.83
N THR A 153 10.36 -12.75 -0.82
CA THR A 153 11.27 -11.63 -0.51
C THR A 153 12.06 -11.14 -1.71
N GLN A 154 12.66 -12.05 -2.49
CA GLN A 154 13.43 -11.69 -3.68
C GLN A 154 12.56 -10.98 -4.72
N LYS A 155 11.31 -11.42 -4.91
CA LYS A 155 10.36 -10.84 -5.86
C LYS A 155 9.98 -9.40 -5.48
N PHE A 156 9.83 -9.12 -4.18
CA PHE A 156 9.58 -7.76 -3.69
C PHE A 156 10.80 -6.85 -3.92
N ILE A 157 12.01 -7.33 -3.63
CA ILE A 157 13.26 -6.60 -3.87
C ILE A 157 13.42 -6.27 -5.36
N ASP A 158 13.25 -7.27 -6.22
CA ASP A 158 13.39 -7.11 -7.67
C ASP A 158 12.34 -6.15 -8.23
N TRP A 159 11.11 -6.21 -7.70
CA TRP A 159 10.03 -5.30 -8.07
C TRP A 159 10.35 -3.85 -7.64
N LEU A 160 10.82 -3.61 -6.41
CA LEU A 160 11.21 -2.28 -5.95
C LEU A 160 12.26 -1.66 -6.86
N PHE A 161 13.29 -2.42 -7.24
CA PHE A 161 14.27 -1.96 -8.22
C PHE A 161 13.65 -1.65 -9.58
N SER A 162 12.81 -2.55 -10.11
CA SER A 162 12.15 -2.35 -11.39
C SER A 162 11.29 -1.07 -11.41
N ILE A 163 10.59 -0.76 -10.33
CA ILE A 163 9.78 0.45 -10.24
C ILE A 163 10.68 1.70 -10.15
N MET A 164 11.74 1.68 -9.35
CA MET A 164 12.69 2.81 -9.29
C MET A 164 13.42 3.07 -10.62
N GLU A 165 13.59 2.04 -11.44
CA GLU A 165 14.18 2.11 -12.80
C GLU A 165 13.17 2.38 -13.90
N SER A 166 11.91 2.67 -13.55
CA SER A 166 10.91 3.13 -14.51
C SER A 166 11.35 4.43 -15.21
N PRO A 167 10.75 4.80 -16.36
CA PRO A 167 11.09 6.01 -17.09
C PRO A 167 11.16 7.26 -16.18
N LYS A 168 12.09 8.19 -16.45
CA LYS A 168 12.47 9.27 -15.51
C LYS A 168 11.31 10.14 -15.00
N GLU A 169 10.21 10.20 -15.76
CA GLU A 169 9.00 10.99 -15.50
C GLU A 169 7.85 10.19 -14.88
N ALA A 170 8.00 8.88 -14.66
CA ALA A 170 6.92 8.04 -14.14
C ALA A 170 6.64 8.29 -12.66
N LEU A 171 7.68 8.48 -11.84
CA LEU A 171 7.54 8.60 -10.38
C LEU A 171 7.85 10.01 -9.89
N SER A 172 7.02 10.50 -8.96
CA SER A 172 7.31 11.71 -8.18
C SER A 172 8.57 11.54 -7.33
N ALA A 173 9.23 12.65 -6.97
CA ALA A 173 10.42 12.62 -6.12
C ALA A 173 10.12 11.97 -4.76
N LYS A 174 8.96 12.29 -4.17
CA LYS A 174 8.50 11.71 -2.90
C LYS A 174 8.35 10.19 -2.99
N SER A 175 7.76 9.69 -4.08
CA SER A 175 7.60 8.25 -4.29
C SER A 175 8.94 7.54 -4.49
N LYS A 176 9.91 8.16 -5.18
CA LYS A 176 11.27 7.64 -5.30
C LYS A 176 11.97 7.53 -3.94
N ASP A 177 11.88 8.57 -3.11
CA ASP A 177 12.47 8.56 -1.77
C ASP A 177 11.84 7.50 -0.86
N LEU A 178 10.51 7.35 -0.93
CA LEU A 178 9.77 6.32 -0.19
C LEU A 178 10.21 4.90 -0.61
N LEU A 179 10.31 4.63 -1.92
CA LEU A 179 10.75 3.34 -2.44
C LEU A 179 12.21 3.06 -2.06
N LYS A 180 13.08 4.07 -2.10
CA LYS A 180 14.49 3.95 -1.65
C LYS A 180 14.57 3.64 -0.15
N ALA A 181 13.81 4.35 0.69
CA ALA A 181 13.74 4.07 2.12
C ALA A 181 13.20 2.66 2.40
N THR A 182 12.16 2.25 1.67
CA THR A 182 11.58 0.90 1.77
C THR A 182 12.58 -0.17 1.35
N LEU A 183 13.33 0.04 0.26
CA LEU A 183 14.36 -0.90 -0.16
C LEU A 183 15.48 -1.00 0.89
N LEU A 184 15.93 0.13 1.43
CA LEU A 184 17.01 0.15 2.42
C LEU A 184 16.62 -0.49 3.77
N SER A 185 15.34 -0.50 4.16
CA SER A 185 14.90 -1.21 5.37
C SER A 185 15.08 -2.72 5.25
N LEU A 186 15.07 -3.26 4.03
CA LEU A 186 15.23 -4.69 3.74
C LEU A 186 16.68 -5.17 3.83
N ARG A 187 17.65 -4.28 4.09
CA ARG A 187 19.09 -4.59 4.17
C ARG A 187 19.48 -5.71 5.14
N VAL A 188 18.62 -5.98 6.11
CA VAL A 188 18.83 -7.02 7.12
C VAL A 188 18.50 -8.42 6.60
N LEU A 189 17.69 -8.54 5.54
CA LEU A 189 17.25 -9.80 4.96
C LEU A 189 18.38 -10.50 4.17
N PRO A 190 18.52 -11.84 4.25
CA PRO A 190 19.56 -12.59 3.52
C PRO A 190 19.57 -12.33 2.01
N GLU A 191 18.39 -12.20 1.40
CA GLU A 191 18.20 -11.93 -0.03
C GLU A 191 18.84 -10.60 -0.45
N PHE A 192 18.81 -9.60 0.44
CA PHE A 192 19.40 -8.30 0.20
C PHE A 192 20.93 -8.32 0.24
N LYS A 193 21.51 -9.21 1.06
CA LYS A 193 22.96 -9.33 1.25
C LYS A 193 23.68 -9.94 0.04
N LYS A 194 22.95 -10.41 -0.98
CA LYS A 194 23.53 -10.82 -2.26
C LYS A 194 24.28 -9.64 -2.88
N LYS A 195 25.53 -9.85 -3.30
CA LYS A 195 26.42 -8.80 -3.85
C LYS A 195 25.73 -7.95 -4.92
N ALA A 196 25.01 -8.58 -5.85
CA ALA A 196 24.31 -7.88 -6.93
C ALA A 196 23.23 -6.91 -6.43
N VAL A 197 22.47 -7.31 -5.40
CA VAL A 197 21.42 -6.47 -4.79
C VAL A 197 22.05 -5.33 -4.01
N TRP A 198 23.06 -5.62 -3.19
CA TRP A 198 23.72 -4.62 -2.36
C TRP A 198 24.37 -3.52 -3.20
N THR A 199 25.15 -3.87 -4.23
CA THR A 199 25.78 -2.88 -5.11
C THR A 199 24.75 -2.01 -5.84
N ARG A 200 23.63 -2.61 -6.28
CA ARG A 200 22.56 -1.88 -6.97
C ARG A 200 21.81 -0.95 -6.03
N ALA A 201 21.59 -1.31 -4.76
CA ALA A 201 20.88 -0.46 -3.80
C ALA A 201 21.68 0.80 -3.39
N TYR A 202 23.01 0.68 -3.28
CA TYR A 202 23.89 1.77 -2.85
C TYR A 202 24.55 2.53 -4.00
N GLY A 203 24.38 2.08 -5.25
CA GLY A 203 24.94 2.72 -6.44
C GLY A 203 24.14 3.90 -6.99
N TRP A 204 23.09 4.35 -6.30
CA TRP A 204 22.16 5.42 -6.70
C TRP A 204 22.36 6.70 -5.90
#